data_AF-A0A930BHX3-F1
#
_entry.id   AF-A0A930BHX3-F1
#
_cell.length_a   1.000
_cell.length_b   1.000
_cell.length_c   1.000
_cell.angle_alpha   90.00
_cell.angle_beta   90.00
_cell.angle_gamma   90.00
#
_symmetry.space_group_name_H-M   'P 1'
#
loop_
_entity.id
_entity.type
_entity.pdbx_description
1 polymer ?
#
loop_
_entity_poly.entity_id
_entity_poly.type
_entity_poly.pdbx_seq_one_letter_code
_entity_poly.pdbx_strand_id
1 'polypeptide(L)'
;MNNKSIMKAFLFPTLLHITAVAVLVGILKEKGYGLGYHSFLGMVFIIIGGVSSAFWGVFYQIKYNGKNPLCIIKDFFKIKQPFKIYAMAIVFLVIDFCSVAISKGFKIENVWIPIALFFKAILFGGIEEIGWRYSFQPCLEKKLSYIVATMMTFVCWGVWHFLFFFIDGSIVMVDVLNFSLGLFTNCFILSALFAYSNSLWICVMTHALMNTLSQITFYDNVIIGNASKVICIVAAILLVHATKKVKSSLMKADNVSTVG
;
A
#
# COMPACT_ATOMS: atom_id res chain seq x y z
N MET A 1 19.25 4.82 13.05
CA MET A 1 18.88 5.33 11.69
C MET A 1 18.04 6.60 11.82
N ASN A 2 18.29 7.60 10.99
CA ASN A 2 17.77 8.97 11.16
C ASN A 2 16.56 9.19 10.24
N ASN A 3 15.41 9.69 10.72
CA ASN A 3 14.26 10.01 9.85
C ASN A 3 14.63 10.97 8.71
N LYS A 4 15.68 11.79 8.88
CA LYS A 4 16.21 12.61 7.78
C LYS A 4 16.68 11.77 6.57
N SER A 5 17.15 10.54 6.76
CA SER A 5 17.59 9.68 5.65
C SER A 5 16.41 9.12 4.86
N ILE A 6 15.34 8.64 5.50
CA ILE A 6 14.16 8.15 4.76
C ILE A 6 13.47 9.28 3.98
N MET A 7 13.41 10.49 4.56
CA MET A 7 12.86 11.64 3.85
C MET A 7 13.70 12.02 2.62
N LYS A 8 15.04 12.08 2.75
CA LYS A 8 15.94 12.49 1.67
C LYS A 8 16.20 11.42 0.61
N ALA A 9 16.20 10.14 0.98
CA ALA A 9 16.60 9.05 0.09
C ALA A 9 15.41 8.24 -0.45
N PHE A 10 14.23 8.36 0.15
CA PHE A 10 13.02 7.72 -0.35
C PHE A 10 11.94 8.75 -0.71
N LEU A 11 11.42 9.51 0.27
CA LEU A 11 10.19 10.28 0.05
C LEU A 11 10.38 11.41 -0.97
N PHE A 12 11.37 12.27 -0.75
CA PHE A 12 11.62 13.41 -1.64
C PHE A 12 11.95 12.95 -3.07
N PRO A 13 12.86 11.99 -3.31
CA PRO A 13 13.10 11.48 -4.66
C PRO A 13 11.89 10.79 -5.30
N THR A 14 11.07 10.07 -4.52
CA THR A 14 9.83 9.45 -5.02
C THR A 14 8.87 10.51 -5.54
N LEU A 15 8.57 11.52 -4.71
CA LEU A 15 7.65 12.60 -5.07
C LEU A 15 8.21 13.47 -6.21
N LEU A 16 9.51 13.78 -6.19
CA LEU A 16 10.16 14.52 -7.27
C LEU A 16 10.08 13.76 -8.60
N HIS A 17 10.36 12.45 -8.59
CA HIS A 17 10.31 11.60 -9.78
C HIS A 17 8.91 11.60 -10.40
N ILE A 18 7.87 11.25 -9.64
CA ILE A 18 6.50 11.22 -10.19
C ILE A 18 6.01 12.62 -10.58
N THR A 19 6.41 13.68 -9.86
CA THR A 19 6.06 15.06 -10.22
C THR A 19 6.70 15.46 -11.55
N ALA A 20 7.97 15.14 -11.77
CA ALA A 20 8.65 15.41 -13.03
C ALA A 20 7.96 14.71 -14.22
N VAL A 21 7.55 13.44 -14.03
CA VAL A 21 6.77 12.71 -15.04
C VAL A 21 5.42 13.37 -15.28
N ALA A 22 4.69 13.74 -14.23
CA ALA A 22 3.40 14.42 -14.34
C ALA A 22 3.52 15.75 -15.11
N VAL A 23 4.52 16.58 -14.81
CA VAL A 23 4.77 17.85 -15.51
C VAL A 23 5.07 17.61 -16.99
N LEU A 24 5.90 16.61 -17.33
CA LEU A 24 6.19 16.27 -18.72
C LEU A 24 4.94 15.80 -19.47
N VAL A 25 4.11 14.96 -18.85
CA VAL A 25 2.84 14.51 -19.42
C VAL A 25 1.90 15.70 -19.64
N GLY A 26 1.82 16.65 -18.69
CA GLY A 26 1.03 17.87 -18.85
C GLY A 26 1.48 18.70 -20.05
N ILE A 27 2.78 18.98 -20.17
CA ILE A 27 3.35 19.73 -21.30
C ILE A 27 3.06 19.05 -22.65
N LEU A 28 3.15 17.71 -22.70
CA LEU A 28 2.89 16.97 -23.93
C LEU A 28 1.40 16.93 -24.27
N LYS A 29 0.51 16.78 -23.29
CA LYS A 29 -0.94 16.87 -23.52
C LYS A 29 -1.33 18.25 -24.07
N GLU A 30 -0.77 19.33 -23.52
CA GLU A 30 -0.98 20.71 -24.04
C GLU A 30 -0.48 20.89 -25.48
N LYS A 31 0.54 20.13 -25.89
CA LYS A 31 1.03 20.10 -27.28
C LYS A 31 0.19 19.20 -28.21
N GLY A 32 -0.92 18.67 -27.74
CA GLY A 32 -1.85 17.85 -28.53
C GLY A 32 -1.50 16.37 -28.61
N TYR A 33 -0.57 15.86 -27.79
CA TYR A 33 -0.27 14.42 -27.75
C TYR A 33 -1.38 13.66 -27.01
N GLY A 34 -1.98 12.66 -27.68
CA GLY A 34 -2.90 11.71 -27.04
C GLY A 34 -2.13 10.78 -26.11
N LEU A 35 -2.13 11.09 -24.81
CA LEU A 35 -1.43 10.32 -23.77
C LEU A 35 -2.42 9.61 -22.85
N GLY A 36 -2.06 8.38 -22.48
CA GLY A 36 -2.81 7.48 -21.60
C GLY A 36 -2.62 6.02 -22.01
N TYR A 37 -3.45 5.12 -21.49
CA TYR A 37 -3.39 3.68 -21.80
C TYR A 37 -3.62 3.33 -23.27
N HIS A 38 -4.20 4.24 -24.06
CA HIS A 38 -4.44 4.06 -25.50
C HIS A 38 -3.21 4.40 -26.38
N SER A 39 -2.10 4.84 -25.78
CA SER A 39 -0.91 5.28 -26.49
C SER A 39 0.34 4.59 -25.94
N PHE A 40 1.28 4.22 -26.81
CA PHE A 40 2.56 3.64 -26.38
C PHE A 40 3.32 4.60 -25.45
N LEU A 41 3.44 5.86 -25.86
CA LEU A 41 4.15 6.88 -25.07
C LEU A 41 3.47 7.14 -23.72
N GLY A 42 2.14 7.13 -23.66
CA GLY A 42 1.40 7.22 -22.40
C GLY A 42 1.64 6.04 -21.48
N MET A 43 1.62 4.80 -22.00
CA MET A 43 1.96 3.61 -21.21
C MET A 43 3.38 3.70 -20.63
N VAL A 44 4.35 4.21 -21.39
CA VAL A 44 5.72 4.44 -20.90
C VAL A 44 5.72 5.42 -19.72
N PHE A 45 5.04 6.56 -19.82
CA PHE A 45 4.96 7.51 -18.70
C PHE A 45 4.24 6.94 -17.48
N ILE A 46 3.15 6.18 -17.68
CA ILE A 46 2.43 5.51 -16.59
C ILE A 46 3.37 4.55 -15.84
N ILE A 47 4.14 3.73 -16.56
CA ILE A 47 5.09 2.79 -15.95
C ILE A 47 6.21 3.53 -15.20
N ILE A 48 6.82 4.55 -15.81
CA ILE A 48 7.91 5.33 -15.21
C ILE A 48 7.42 6.07 -13.96
N GLY A 49 6.24 6.69 -14.01
CA GLY A 49 5.63 7.35 -12.85
C GLY A 49 5.27 6.35 -11.75
N GLY A 50 4.63 5.24 -12.11
CA GLY A 50 4.16 4.21 -11.18
C GLY A 50 5.27 3.45 -10.45
N VAL A 51 6.43 3.23 -11.10
CA VAL A 51 7.55 2.52 -10.46
C VAL A 51 8.32 3.37 -9.46
N SER A 52 8.04 4.67 -9.36
CA SER A 52 8.85 5.61 -8.58
C SER A 52 8.96 5.23 -7.09
N SER A 53 7.86 4.80 -6.46
CA SER A 53 7.85 4.36 -5.05
C SER A 53 8.67 3.08 -4.85
N ALA A 54 8.50 2.08 -5.71
CA ALA A 54 9.26 0.83 -5.66
C ALA A 54 10.76 1.07 -5.87
N PHE A 55 11.13 1.86 -6.89
CA PHE A 55 12.51 2.15 -7.26
C PHE A 55 13.29 2.81 -6.11
N TRP A 56 12.75 3.90 -5.55
CA TRP A 56 13.40 4.58 -4.43
C TRP A 56 13.31 3.80 -3.12
N GLY A 57 12.29 2.94 -2.96
CA GLY A 57 12.21 1.99 -1.85
C GLY A 57 13.36 0.98 -1.89
N VAL A 58 13.60 0.36 -3.05
CA VAL A 58 14.74 -0.55 -3.27
C VAL A 58 16.07 0.17 -3.00
N PHE A 59 16.26 1.37 -3.57
CA PHE A 59 17.47 2.16 -3.35
C PHE A 59 17.71 2.42 -1.85
N TYR A 60 16.65 2.80 -1.11
CA TYR A 60 16.76 3.03 0.32
C TYR A 60 17.18 1.77 1.09
N GLN A 61 16.57 0.62 0.77
CA GLN A 61 16.89 -0.66 1.41
C GLN A 61 18.34 -1.09 1.17
N ILE A 62 18.84 -0.91 -0.06
CA ILE A 62 20.24 -1.22 -0.39
C ILE A 62 21.18 -0.29 0.37
N LYS A 63 20.97 1.02 0.25
CA LYS A 63 21.91 2.03 0.76
C LYS A 63 21.92 2.15 2.29
N TYR A 64 20.77 2.02 2.93
CA TYR A 64 20.63 2.31 4.38
C TYR A 64 20.38 1.08 5.25
N ASN A 65 19.91 -0.04 4.67
CA ASN A 65 19.71 -1.29 5.40
C ASN A 65 20.63 -2.42 4.92
N GLY A 66 21.50 -2.17 3.94
CA GLY A 66 22.44 -3.17 3.42
C GLY A 66 21.77 -4.38 2.75
N LYS A 67 20.49 -4.26 2.34
CA LYS A 67 19.79 -5.38 1.70
C LYS A 67 20.31 -5.58 0.28
N ASN A 68 20.56 -6.83 -0.07
CA ASN A 68 20.79 -7.22 -1.46
C ASN A 68 19.45 -7.12 -2.24
N PRO A 69 19.44 -6.62 -3.50
CA PRO A 69 18.24 -6.59 -4.35
C PRO A 69 17.51 -7.94 -4.43
N LEU A 70 18.24 -9.04 -4.55
CA LEU A 70 17.68 -10.40 -4.59
C LEU A 70 16.95 -10.76 -3.29
N CYS A 71 17.39 -10.24 -2.14
CA CYS A 71 16.69 -10.43 -0.87
C CYS A 71 15.34 -9.71 -0.88
N ILE A 72 15.26 -8.51 -1.47
CA ILE A 72 14.01 -7.75 -1.57
C ILE A 72 13.02 -8.51 -2.47
N ILE A 73 13.49 -9.03 -3.60
CA ILE A 73 12.67 -9.86 -4.50
C ILE A 73 12.20 -11.14 -3.79
N LYS A 74 13.07 -11.81 -3.05
CA LYS A 74 12.70 -12.98 -2.24
C LYS A 74 11.64 -12.65 -1.19
N ASP A 75 11.77 -11.52 -0.50
CA ASP A 75 10.80 -11.06 0.49
C ASP A 75 9.46 -10.66 -0.16
N PHE A 76 9.51 -10.07 -1.35
CA PHE A 76 8.34 -9.75 -2.16
C PHE A 76 7.55 -11.01 -2.52
N PHE A 77 8.23 -12.09 -2.91
CA PHE A 77 7.60 -13.38 -3.24
C PHE A 77 7.65 -14.41 -2.10
N LYS A 78 7.71 -13.96 -0.83
CA LYS A 78 7.76 -14.86 0.34
C LYS A 78 6.38 -15.40 0.70
N ILE A 79 5.83 -16.25 -0.17
CA ILE A 79 4.49 -16.83 -0.05
C ILE A 79 4.37 -17.77 1.16
N LYS A 80 5.44 -18.44 1.59
CA LYS A 80 5.36 -19.31 2.77
C LYS A 80 5.29 -18.47 4.05
N GLN A 81 4.08 -18.28 4.58
CA GLN A 81 3.81 -17.59 5.85
C GLN A 81 2.90 -18.46 6.75
N PRO A 82 3.00 -18.32 8.09
CA PRO A 82 2.07 -18.95 9.02
C PRO A 82 0.60 -18.68 8.69
N PHE A 83 -0.25 -19.69 8.80
CA PHE A 83 -1.69 -19.59 8.49
C PHE A 83 -2.39 -18.42 9.21
N LYS A 84 -2.04 -18.16 10.49
CA LYS A 84 -2.63 -17.07 11.28
C LYS A 84 -2.44 -15.69 10.63
N ILE A 85 -1.36 -15.49 9.89
CA ILE A 85 -1.09 -14.23 9.18
C ILE A 85 -2.02 -14.07 7.98
N TYR A 86 -2.23 -15.15 7.22
CA TYR A 86 -3.21 -15.16 6.13
C TYR A 86 -4.63 -14.98 6.64
N ALA A 87 -5.00 -15.67 7.73
CA ALA A 87 -6.30 -15.52 8.36
C ALA A 87 -6.55 -14.07 8.79
N MET A 88 -5.54 -13.39 9.37
CA MET A 88 -5.67 -11.98 9.74
C MET A 88 -5.89 -11.07 8.53
N ALA A 89 -5.16 -11.29 7.42
CA ALA A 89 -5.38 -10.55 6.18
C ALA A 89 -6.80 -10.75 5.64
N ILE A 90 -7.29 -11.99 5.65
CA ILE A 90 -8.65 -12.33 5.22
C ILE A 90 -9.70 -11.65 6.10
N VAL A 91 -9.51 -11.62 7.42
CA VAL A 91 -10.44 -10.93 8.35
C VAL A 91 -10.58 -9.46 7.99
N PHE A 92 -9.48 -8.75 7.74
CA PHE A 92 -9.55 -7.35 7.30
C PHE A 92 -10.29 -7.19 5.98
N LEU A 93 -10.00 -8.04 4.98
CA LEU A 93 -10.69 -7.99 3.68
C LEU A 93 -12.19 -8.26 3.82
N VAL A 94 -12.58 -9.23 4.67
CA VAL A 94 -13.99 -9.54 4.93
C VAL A 94 -14.68 -8.36 5.57
N ILE A 95 -14.08 -7.71 6.58
CA ILE A 95 -14.68 -6.54 7.24
C ILE A 95 -14.79 -5.38 6.24
N ASP A 96 -13.70 -5.05 5.54
CA ASP A 96 -13.61 -3.90 4.64
C ASP A 96 -14.64 -3.98 3.50
N PHE A 97 -14.85 -5.18 2.96
CA PHE A 97 -15.78 -5.44 1.86
C PHE A 97 -17.10 -6.09 2.29
N CYS A 98 -17.43 -6.18 3.59
CA CYS A 98 -18.68 -6.85 4.02
C CYS A 98 -19.92 -6.13 3.50
N SER A 99 -19.87 -4.79 3.42
CA SER A 99 -20.97 -3.98 2.90
C SER A 99 -21.30 -4.33 1.45
N VAL A 100 -20.26 -4.44 0.61
CA VAL A 100 -20.38 -4.87 -0.79
C VAL A 100 -20.94 -6.29 -0.86
N ALA A 101 -20.44 -7.21 -0.04
CA ALA A 101 -20.91 -8.60 -0.02
C ALA A 101 -22.39 -8.72 0.36
N ILE A 102 -22.81 -8.06 1.45
CA ILE A 102 -24.20 -8.05 1.95
C ILE A 102 -25.14 -7.41 0.92
N SER A 103 -24.66 -6.36 0.25
CA SER A 103 -25.40 -5.63 -0.78
C SER A 103 -25.42 -6.35 -2.14
N LYS A 104 -24.80 -7.55 -2.25
CA LYS A 104 -24.60 -8.27 -3.52
C LYS A 104 -23.95 -7.40 -4.60
N GLY A 105 -23.04 -6.54 -4.18
CA GLY A 105 -22.45 -5.48 -4.99
C GLY A 105 -21.27 -5.90 -5.85
N PHE A 106 -20.80 -7.15 -5.72
CA PHE A 106 -19.73 -7.68 -6.56
C PHE A 106 -20.25 -8.09 -7.93
N LYS A 107 -19.63 -7.56 -8.99
CA LYS A 107 -19.94 -7.91 -10.37
C LYS A 107 -18.90 -8.91 -10.90
N ILE A 108 -19.24 -10.20 -10.83
CA ILE A 108 -18.37 -11.29 -11.31
C ILE A 108 -19.08 -11.99 -12.47
N GLU A 109 -18.87 -11.49 -13.68
CA GLU A 109 -19.40 -12.12 -14.91
C GLU A 109 -18.56 -13.34 -15.32
N ASN A 110 -17.25 -13.30 -15.04
CA ASN A 110 -16.31 -14.36 -15.36
C ASN A 110 -15.24 -14.44 -14.26
N VAL A 111 -15.06 -15.64 -13.69
CA VAL A 111 -14.09 -15.91 -12.61
C VAL A 111 -12.63 -15.60 -13.00
N TRP A 112 -12.30 -15.61 -14.29
CA TRP A 112 -10.97 -15.27 -14.77
C TRP A 112 -10.66 -13.77 -14.67
N ILE A 113 -11.68 -12.90 -14.63
CA ILE A 113 -11.50 -11.45 -14.48
C ILE A 113 -10.84 -11.10 -13.15
N PRO A 114 -11.39 -11.46 -11.97
CA PRO A 114 -10.74 -11.12 -10.70
C PRO A 114 -9.36 -11.78 -10.55
N ILE A 115 -9.13 -12.95 -11.15
CA ILE A 115 -7.80 -13.59 -11.18
C ILE A 115 -6.81 -12.73 -11.97
N ALA A 116 -7.17 -12.30 -13.19
CA ALA A 116 -6.33 -11.43 -14.01
C ALA A 116 -6.07 -10.07 -13.35
N LEU A 117 -7.11 -9.48 -12.74
CA LEU A 117 -6.99 -8.23 -11.98
C LEU A 117 -6.06 -8.38 -10.78
N PHE A 118 -6.08 -9.52 -10.08
CA PHE A 118 -5.18 -9.78 -8.97
C PHE A 118 -3.72 -9.81 -9.41
N PHE A 119 -3.38 -10.56 -10.47
CA PHE A 119 -2.01 -10.58 -10.98
C PHE A 119 -1.56 -9.21 -11.52
N LYS A 120 -2.44 -8.48 -12.21
CA LYS A 120 -2.20 -7.08 -12.60
C LYS A 120 -1.91 -6.23 -11.36
N ALA A 121 -2.73 -6.35 -10.31
CA ALA A 121 -2.59 -5.57 -9.11
C ALA A 121 -1.31 -5.89 -8.32
N ILE A 122 -0.81 -7.13 -8.35
CA ILE A 122 0.52 -7.48 -7.80
C ILE A 122 1.63 -6.70 -8.52
N LEU A 123 1.57 -6.62 -9.85
CA LEU A 123 2.63 -6.00 -10.67
C LEU A 123 2.64 -4.46 -10.60
N PHE A 124 1.46 -3.83 -10.51
CA PHE A 124 1.37 -2.38 -10.56
C PHE A 124 1.11 -1.73 -9.19
N GLY A 125 0.23 -2.30 -8.37
CA GLY A 125 -0.06 -1.80 -7.02
C GLY A 125 0.82 -2.43 -5.94
N GLY A 126 1.06 -3.74 -6.04
CA GLY A 126 1.83 -4.49 -5.05
C GLY A 126 3.28 -4.00 -4.93
N ILE A 127 3.92 -3.61 -6.04
CA ILE A 127 5.29 -3.09 -6.04
C ILE A 127 5.46 -1.82 -5.19
N GLU A 128 4.40 -1.03 -5.02
CA GLU A 128 4.41 0.20 -4.23
C GLU A 128 4.73 -0.09 -2.75
N GLU A 129 4.37 -1.29 -2.26
CA GLU A 129 4.59 -1.72 -0.89
C GLU A 129 6.08 -1.82 -0.52
N ILE A 130 6.97 -2.00 -1.52
CA ILE A 130 8.43 -1.95 -1.31
C ILE A 130 8.85 -0.56 -0.81
N GLY A 131 8.21 0.49 -1.31
CA GLY A 131 8.39 1.86 -0.85
C GLY A 131 7.68 2.09 0.49
N TRP A 132 6.36 1.93 0.51
CA TRP A 132 5.53 2.40 1.62
C TRP A 132 5.64 1.55 2.88
N ARG A 133 5.42 0.24 2.78
CA ARG A 133 5.32 -0.67 3.95
C ARG A 133 6.64 -1.33 4.31
N TYR A 134 7.52 -1.56 3.34
CA TYR A 134 8.82 -2.18 3.60
C TYR A 134 9.91 -1.16 3.99
N SER A 135 9.75 0.11 3.58
CA SER A 135 10.77 1.16 3.77
C SER A 135 10.27 2.34 4.59
N PHE A 136 9.28 3.09 4.08
CA PHE A 136 8.89 4.39 4.61
C PHE A 136 8.27 4.32 6.00
N GLN A 137 7.13 3.64 6.12
CA GLN A 137 6.34 3.63 7.33
C GLN A 137 7.08 2.98 8.52
N PRO A 138 7.73 1.80 8.39
CA PRO A 138 8.49 1.23 9.50
C PRO A 138 9.63 2.13 9.97
N CYS A 139 10.20 2.95 9.08
CA CYS A 139 11.22 3.91 9.47
C CYS A 139 10.64 5.08 10.28
N LEU A 140 9.45 5.58 9.92
CA LEU A 140 8.76 6.62 10.68
C LEU A 140 8.39 6.14 12.09
N GLU A 141 7.88 4.91 12.20
CA GLU A 141 7.46 4.29 13.48
C GLU A 141 8.61 4.08 14.48
N LYS A 142 9.88 4.22 14.06
CA LYS A 142 11.03 4.21 14.97
C LYS A 142 11.07 5.44 15.89
N LYS A 143 10.42 6.54 15.50
CA LYS A 143 10.42 7.81 16.26
C LYS A 143 9.04 8.41 16.47
N LEU A 144 8.06 8.00 15.68
CA LEU A 144 6.69 8.50 15.73
C LEU A 144 5.76 7.41 16.23
N SER A 145 4.60 7.81 16.79
CA SER A 145 3.56 6.86 17.13
C SER A 145 3.05 6.17 15.85
N TYR A 146 2.49 4.97 16.02
CA TYR A 146 1.91 4.19 14.91
C TYR A 146 0.91 5.04 14.11
N ILE A 147 -0.04 5.67 14.81
CA ILE A 147 -1.08 6.49 14.18
C ILE A 147 -0.45 7.63 13.37
N VAL A 148 0.50 8.37 13.94
CA VAL A 148 1.16 9.49 13.25
C VAL A 148 1.94 9.01 12.02
N ALA A 149 2.66 7.89 12.12
CA ALA A 149 3.38 7.32 10.98
C ALA A 149 2.42 6.87 9.85
N THR A 150 1.29 6.25 10.20
CA THR A 150 0.25 5.88 9.24
C THR A 150 -0.39 7.11 8.60
N MET A 151 -0.66 8.18 9.36
CA MET A 151 -1.18 9.46 8.83
C MET A 151 -0.23 10.09 7.82
N MET A 152 1.06 10.15 8.15
CA MET A 152 2.06 10.68 7.23
C MET A 152 2.16 9.83 5.96
N THR A 153 2.05 8.51 6.09
CA THR A 153 2.03 7.59 4.95
C THR A 153 0.80 7.82 4.07
N PHE A 154 -0.39 7.96 4.66
CA PHE A 154 -1.61 8.31 3.94
C PHE A 154 -1.47 9.61 3.14
N VAL A 155 -0.97 10.69 3.76
CA VAL A 155 -0.80 11.98 3.08
C VAL A 155 0.19 11.85 1.93
N CYS A 156 1.36 11.26 2.18
CA CYS A 156 2.41 11.14 1.16
C CYS A 156 2.00 10.24 0.00
N TRP A 157 1.36 9.11 0.30
CA TRP A 157 0.90 8.15 -0.69
C TRP A 157 -0.32 8.69 -1.45
N GLY A 158 -1.20 9.44 -0.79
CA GLY A 158 -2.30 10.16 -1.43
C GLY A 158 -1.82 11.18 -2.45
N VAL A 159 -0.86 12.03 -2.08
CA VAL A 159 -0.23 12.99 -3.02
C VAL A 159 0.37 12.25 -4.22
N TRP A 160 1.07 11.15 -3.98
CA TRP A 160 1.62 10.29 -5.03
C TRP A 160 0.52 9.76 -5.97
N HIS A 161 -0.60 9.28 -5.43
CA HIS A 161 -1.73 8.79 -6.23
C HIS A 161 -2.39 9.89 -7.07
N PHE A 162 -2.60 11.10 -6.53
CA PHE A 162 -3.17 12.19 -7.33
C PHE A 162 -2.26 12.59 -8.50
N LEU A 163 -0.94 12.57 -8.32
CA LEU A 163 0.02 12.74 -9.41
C LEU A 163 -0.06 11.58 -10.42
N PHE A 164 -0.22 10.35 -9.94
CA PHE A 164 -0.40 9.18 -10.80
C PHE A 164 -1.71 9.26 -11.62
N PHE A 165 -2.82 9.67 -11.01
CA PHE A 165 -4.11 9.86 -11.68
C PHE A 165 -4.06 10.94 -12.74
N PHE A 166 -3.24 11.98 -12.54
CA PHE A 166 -2.99 12.98 -13.56
C PHE A 166 -2.24 12.39 -14.77
N ILE A 167 -1.21 11.57 -14.51
CA ILE A 167 -0.42 10.90 -15.53
C ILE A 167 -1.29 9.96 -16.37
N ASP A 168 -2.05 9.07 -15.72
CA ASP A 168 -2.85 8.04 -16.41
C ASP A 168 -4.19 8.56 -16.96
N GLY A 169 -4.58 9.78 -16.56
CA GLY A 169 -5.77 10.48 -17.01
C GLY A 169 -7.05 10.18 -16.20
N SER A 170 -6.97 9.37 -15.15
CA SER A 170 -8.12 9.02 -14.31
C SER A 170 -8.54 10.13 -13.33
N ILE A 171 -7.76 11.21 -13.19
CA ILE A 171 -8.01 12.30 -12.23
C ILE A 171 -9.38 12.98 -12.39
N VAL A 172 -9.97 12.96 -13.58
CA VAL A 172 -11.30 13.55 -13.84
C VAL A 172 -12.45 12.60 -13.49
N MET A 173 -12.17 11.31 -13.35
CA MET A 173 -13.17 10.26 -13.08
C MET A 173 -13.15 9.81 -11.61
N VAL A 174 -12.06 10.11 -10.88
CA VAL A 174 -11.90 9.64 -9.51
C VAL A 174 -12.85 10.37 -8.56
N ASP A 175 -13.62 9.61 -7.79
CA ASP A 175 -14.31 10.15 -6.62
C ASP A 175 -13.28 10.38 -5.51
N VAL A 176 -12.84 11.62 -5.37
CA VAL A 176 -11.78 12.04 -4.45
C VAL A 176 -12.09 11.63 -3.00
N LEU A 177 -13.34 11.76 -2.57
CA LEU A 177 -13.72 11.48 -1.18
C LEU A 177 -13.70 9.98 -0.91
N ASN A 178 -14.37 9.20 -1.76
CA ASN A 178 -14.42 7.75 -1.60
C ASN A 178 -13.04 7.11 -1.77
N PHE A 179 -12.24 7.58 -2.73
CA PHE A 179 -10.85 7.16 -2.89
C PHE A 179 -10.02 7.47 -1.65
N SER A 180 -10.10 8.70 -1.13
CA SER A 180 -9.32 9.10 0.04
C SER A 180 -9.68 8.29 1.29
N LEU A 181 -10.97 8.02 1.53
CA LEU A 181 -11.41 7.17 2.63
C LEU A 181 -10.94 5.72 2.48
N GLY A 182 -11.00 5.16 1.26
CA GLY A 182 -10.45 3.84 0.95
C GLY A 182 -8.94 3.77 1.18
N LEU A 183 -8.19 4.74 0.63
CA LEU A 183 -6.74 4.83 0.80
C LEU A 183 -6.34 4.97 2.27
N PHE A 184 -7.07 5.79 3.04
CA PHE A 184 -6.86 5.96 4.47
C PHE A 184 -7.02 4.64 5.22
N THR A 185 -8.08 3.90 4.93
CA THR A 185 -8.35 2.58 5.53
C THR A 185 -7.27 1.57 5.14
N ASN A 186 -6.88 1.51 3.87
CA ASN A 186 -5.80 0.66 3.35
C ASN A 186 -4.45 0.97 4.02
N CYS A 187 -4.17 2.24 4.34
CA CYS A 187 -2.99 2.62 5.10
C CYS A 187 -2.93 1.88 6.44
N PHE A 188 -4.01 1.92 7.23
CA PHE A 188 -4.08 1.24 8.52
C PHE A 188 -4.04 -0.28 8.42
N ILE A 189 -4.80 -0.87 7.50
CA ILE A 189 -4.84 -2.33 7.36
C ILE A 189 -3.45 -2.85 6.99
N LEU A 190 -2.85 -2.30 5.93
CA LEU A 190 -1.56 -2.79 5.43
C LEU A 190 -0.44 -2.53 6.44
N SER A 191 -0.48 -1.41 7.17
CA SER A 191 0.51 -1.17 8.22
C SER A 191 0.35 -2.10 9.41
N ALA A 192 -0.88 -2.39 9.84
CA ALA A 192 -1.11 -3.33 10.93
C ALA A 192 -0.68 -4.75 10.56
N LEU A 193 -0.97 -5.19 9.33
CA LEU A 193 -0.52 -6.47 8.81
C LEU A 193 1.01 -6.54 8.73
N PHE A 194 1.69 -5.47 8.31
CA PHE A 194 3.16 -5.44 8.34
C PHE A 194 3.71 -5.49 9.77
N ALA A 195 3.15 -4.73 10.70
CA ALA A 195 3.59 -4.73 12.10
C ALA A 195 3.40 -6.11 12.77
N TYR A 196 2.31 -6.80 12.43
CA TYR A 196 1.97 -8.14 12.90
C TYR A 196 2.85 -9.23 12.30
N SER A 197 3.05 -9.21 10.98
CA SER A 197 3.68 -10.31 10.23
C SER A 197 5.16 -10.09 9.91
N ASN A 198 5.63 -8.85 9.86
CA ASN A 198 6.90 -8.43 9.28
C ASN A 198 7.12 -8.99 7.86
N SER A 199 6.04 -9.14 7.08
CA SER A 199 6.06 -9.75 5.74
C SER A 199 5.66 -8.75 4.67
N LEU A 200 6.58 -8.52 3.72
CA LEU A 200 6.31 -7.72 2.53
C LEU A 200 5.24 -8.38 1.65
N TRP A 201 5.37 -9.68 1.40
CA TRP A 201 4.40 -10.44 0.61
C TRP A 201 2.96 -10.27 1.11
N ILE A 202 2.73 -10.24 2.42
CA ILE A 202 1.38 -10.09 2.97
C ILE A 202 0.80 -8.72 2.63
N CYS A 203 1.58 -7.65 2.72
CA CYS A 203 1.14 -6.32 2.27
C CYS A 203 0.88 -6.31 0.76
N VAL A 204 1.79 -6.88 -0.04
CA VAL A 204 1.67 -6.96 -1.51
C VAL A 204 0.38 -7.69 -1.92
N MET A 205 0.16 -8.88 -1.36
CA MET A 205 -1.01 -9.71 -1.64
C MET A 205 -2.29 -9.03 -1.16
N THR A 206 -2.33 -8.49 0.06
CA THR A 206 -3.53 -7.83 0.59
C THR A 206 -3.86 -6.57 -0.20
N HIS A 207 -2.87 -5.75 -0.55
CA HIS A 207 -3.08 -4.57 -1.38
C HIS A 207 -3.60 -4.97 -2.77
N ALA A 208 -3.02 -6.01 -3.39
CA ALA A 208 -3.52 -6.51 -4.67
C ALA A 208 -4.97 -7.03 -4.58
N LEU A 209 -5.33 -7.74 -3.50
CA LEU A 209 -6.70 -8.17 -3.26
C LEU A 209 -7.65 -7.00 -3.06
N MET A 210 -7.28 -5.98 -2.29
CA MET A 210 -8.07 -4.76 -2.12
C MET A 210 -8.32 -4.09 -3.47
N ASN A 211 -7.29 -3.90 -4.29
CA ASN A 211 -7.43 -3.29 -5.61
C ASN A 211 -8.32 -4.13 -6.56
N THR A 212 -8.21 -5.46 -6.49
CA THR A 212 -9.09 -6.35 -7.27
C THR A 212 -10.53 -6.23 -6.81
N LEU A 213 -10.79 -6.35 -5.50
CA LEU A 213 -12.12 -6.28 -4.94
C LEU A 213 -12.78 -4.93 -5.21
N SER A 214 -12.04 -3.82 -5.04
CA SER A 214 -12.52 -2.48 -5.39
C SER A 214 -12.88 -2.34 -6.87
N GLN A 215 -12.12 -2.95 -7.79
CA GLN A 215 -12.40 -2.88 -9.23
C GLN A 215 -13.63 -3.70 -9.65
N ILE A 216 -14.00 -4.74 -8.90
CA ILE A 216 -15.20 -5.54 -9.18
C ILE A 216 -16.43 -5.13 -8.34
N THR A 217 -16.27 -4.12 -7.48
CA THR A 217 -17.39 -3.50 -6.75
C THR A 217 -18.19 -2.62 -7.70
N PHE A 218 -19.46 -2.96 -7.90
CA PHE A 218 -20.41 -2.19 -8.71
C PHE A 218 -21.41 -1.41 -7.84
N TYR A 219 -21.78 -1.96 -6.69
CA TYR A 219 -22.72 -1.35 -5.76
C TYR A 219 -22.20 -1.49 -4.33
N ASP A 220 -22.34 -0.43 -3.53
CA ASP A 220 -21.99 -0.46 -2.12
C ASP A 220 -22.98 0.39 -1.32
N ASN A 221 -23.35 -0.10 -0.14
CA ASN A 221 -24.10 0.70 0.81
C ASN A 221 -23.13 1.63 1.54
N VAL A 222 -23.16 2.92 1.20
CA VAL A 222 -22.21 3.92 1.73
C VAL A 222 -22.16 3.96 3.25
N ILE A 223 -23.30 3.79 3.94
CA ILE A 223 -23.35 3.86 5.41
C ILE A 223 -22.64 2.66 6.03
N ILE A 224 -23.00 1.45 5.60
CA ILE A 224 -22.40 0.21 6.11
C ILE A 224 -20.92 0.15 5.69
N GLY A 225 -20.61 0.50 4.44
CA GLY A 225 -19.26 0.53 3.91
C GLY A 225 -18.34 1.51 4.64
N ASN A 226 -18.86 2.66 5.10
CA ASN A 226 -18.08 3.59 5.92
C ASN A 226 -17.92 3.11 7.36
N ALA A 227 -18.96 2.48 7.94
CA ALA A 227 -18.85 1.85 9.25
C ALA A 227 -17.79 0.73 9.25
N SER A 228 -17.76 -0.11 8.22
CA SER A 228 -16.75 -1.15 8.01
C SER A 228 -15.33 -0.60 7.98
N LYS A 229 -15.10 0.50 7.25
CA LYS A 229 -13.79 1.17 7.19
C LYS A 229 -13.34 1.65 8.57
N VAL A 230 -14.25 2.25 9.36
CA VAL A 230 -13.95 2.67 10.75
C VAL A 230 -13.60 1.47 11.62
N ILE A 231 -14.35 0.37 11.51
CA ILE A 231 -14.05 -0.88 12.25
C ILE A 231 -12.67 -1.41 11.87
N CYS A 232 -12.33 -1.44 10.58
CA CYS A 232 -10.99 -1.82 10.10
C CYS A 232 -9.88 -0.97 10.73
N ILE A 233 -10.06 0.36 10.79
CA ILE A 233 -9.07 1.27 11.38
C ILE A 233 -8.89 1.00 12.87
N VAL A 234 -9.99 0.86 13.62
CA VAL A 234 -9.95 0.55 15.05
C VAL A 234 -9.28 -0.81 15.29
N ALA A 235 -9.68 -1.85 14.54
CA ALA A 235 -9.09 -3.18 14.63
C ALA A 235 -7.59 -3.17 14.31
N ALA A 236 -7.16 -2.42 13.30
CA ALA A 236 -5.76 -2.23 12.94
C ALA A 236 -4.95 -1.60 14.09
N ILE A 237 -5.47 -0.54 14.71
CA ILE A 237 -4.84 0.11 15.86
C ILE A 237 -4.72 -0.87 17.04
N LEU A 238 -5.79 -1.59 17.37
CA LEU A 238 -5.78 -2.58 18.45
C LEU A 238 -4.80 -3.72 18.18
N LEU A 239 -4.73 -4.23 16.95
CA LEU A 239 -3.79 -5.27 16.55
C LEU A 239 -2.34 -4.84 16.75
N VAL A 240 -2.00 -3.60 16.37
CA VAL A 240 -0.64 -3.08 16.56
C VAL A 240 -0.29 -2.91 18.03
N HIS A 241 -1.21 -2.39 18.85
CA HIS A 241 -0.99 -2.29 20.29
C HIS A 241 -0.80 -3.67 20.95
N ALA A 242 -1.64 -4.65 20.61
CA ALA A 242 -1.50 -6.02 21.09
C ALA A 242 -0.15 -6.63 20.68
N THR A 243 0.25 -6.44 19.42
CA THR A 243 1.53 -6.94 18.88
C THR A 243 2.73 -6.32 19.61
N LYS A 244 2.72 -5.00 19.84
CA LYS A 244 3.78 -4.30 20.57
C LYS A 244 3.86 -4.76 22.03
N LYS A 245 2.71 -5.01 22.68
CA LYS A 245 2.64 -5.55 24.05
C LYS A 245 3.28 -6.94 24.14
N VAL A 246 2.93 -7.85 23.23
CA VAL A 246 3.49 -9.22 23.20
C VAL A 246 5.01 -9.20 22.96
N LYS A 247 5.50 -8.37 22.03
CA LYS A 247 6.94 -8.23 21.79
C LYS A 247 7.68 -7.73 23.03
N SER A 248 7.12 -6.74 23.73
CA SER A 248 7.69 -6.21 24.97
C SER A 248 7.74 -7.25 26.09
N SER A 249 6.69 -8.07 26.26
CA SER A 249 6.68 -9.13 27.28
C SER A 249 7.71 -10.23 27.01
N LEU A 250 7.90 -10.62 25.74
CA LEU A 250 8.89 -11.63 25.35
C LEU A 250 10.32 -11.13 25.63
N MET A 251 10.63 -9.89 25.24
CA MET A 251 11.95 -9.29 25.52
C MET A 251 12.27 -9.21 27.02
N LYS A 252 11.26 -8.95 27.86
CA LYS A 252 11.45 -8.96 29.32
C LYS A 252 11.73 -10.37 29.85
N ALA A 253 11.05 -11.38 29.32
CA ALA A 253 11.26 -12.78 29.72
C ALA A 253 12.66 -13.29 29.34
N ASP A 254 13.13 -12.95 28.12
CA ASP A 254 14.46 -13.34 27.63
C ASP A 254 15.58 -12.67 28.46
N ASN A 255 15.42 -11.41 28.85
CA ASN A 255 16.41 -10.74 29.70
C ASN A 255 16.50 -11.35 31.11
N VAL A 256 15.38 -11.86 31.65
CA VAL A 256 15.37 -12.51 32.97
C VAL A 256 16.05 -13.89 32.91
N SER A 257 15.87 -14.64 31.83
CA SER A 257 16.50 -15.97 31.67
C SER A 257 18.00 -15.91 31.34
N THR A 258 18.52 -14.78 30.85
CA THR A 258 19.96 -14.58 30.61
C THR A 258 20.75 -14.10 31.82
N VAL A 259 20.08 -13.67 32.91
CA VAL A 259 20.72 -13.09 34.11
C VAL A 259 20.66 -14.05 35.31
N GLY A 260 19.90 -15.15 35.23
CA GLY A 260 19.86 -16.23 36.24
C GLY A 260 20.66 -17.45 35.79
#